data_AF-A0A2V6K914-F1
#
_entry.id   AF-A0A2V6K914-F1
#
_cell.length_a   1.000
_cell.length_b   1.000
_cell.length_c   1.000
_cell.angle_alpha   90.00
_cell.angle_beta   90.00
_cell.angle_gamma   90.00
#
_symmetry.space_group_name_H-M   'P 1'
#
loop_
_entity.id
_entity.type
_entity.pdbx_description
1 polymer ?
#
loop_
_entity_poly.entity_id
_entity_poly.type
_entity_poly.pdbx_seq_one_letter_code
_entity_poly.pdbx_strand_id
1 'polypeptide(L)'
;MSSFGEMFEKLLHATGQSRASKTVEMHGWLILAEGILIFLFPEQVALLLRFGPLDHDGSMFFRVVALLVAGIGMLYFVSGRMNAEGFVFATLLDRPLGPPIMAVLWYSGKLLGSLALLFAVQELVSFSWTLLTWRAEFRRNMV
;
A
#
# COMPACT_ATOMS: atom_id res chain seq x y z
N MET A 1 -1.83 -30.85 13.64
CA MET A 1 -1.63 -29.39 13.82
C MET A 1 -0.32 -29.05 13.14
N SER A 2 -0.33 -28.17 12.13
CA SER A 2 0.90 -27.69 11.49
C SER A 2 1.77 -26.99 12.52
N SER A 3 3.07 -27.26 12.50
CA SER A 3 4.04 -26.64 13.41
C SER A 3 4.10 -25.13 13.14
N PHE A 4 4.35 -24.32 14.18
CA PHE A 4 4.60 -22.88 14.01
C PHE A 4 5.70 -22.62 12.99
N GLY A 5 6.70 -23.50 12.90
CA GLY A 5 7.75 -23.47 11.88
C GLY A 5 7.23 -23.66 10.45
N GLU A 6 6.29 -24.57 10.21
CA GLU A 6 5.68 -24.76 8.89
C GLU A 6 4.78 -23.58 8.49
N MET A 7 4.10 -22.96 9.47
CA MET A 7 3.32 -21.73 9.25
C MET A 7 4.25 -20.56 8.90
N PHE A 8 5.39 -20.45 9.58
CA PHE A 8 6.40 -19.44 9.32
C PHE A 8 7.13 -19.67 8.00
N GLU A 9 7.41 -20.92 7.66
CA GLU A 9 7.99 -21.32 6.38
C GLU A 9 7.02 -21.02 5.23
N LYS A 10 5.72 -21.28 5.36
CA LYS A 10 4.72 -20.84 4.36
C LYS A 10 4.60 -19.32 4.26
N LEU A 11 4.77 -18.61 5.37
CA LEU A 11 4.88 -17.14 5.38
C LEU A 11 6.14 -16.65 4.66
N LEU A 12 7.27 -17.36 4.73
CA LEU A 12 8.57 -17.00 4.12
C LEU A 12 8.77 -17.55 2.70
N HIS A 13 8.11 -18.65 2.35
CA HIS A 13 8.08 -19.29 1.04
C HIS A 13 6.62 -19.47 0.56
N ALA A 14 6.08 -18.46 -0.14
CA ALA A 14 4.78 -18.52 -0.78
C ALA A 14 4.89 -19.34 -2.09
N THR A 15 5.07 -20.65 -1.96
CA THR A 15 4.96 -21.59 -3.07
C THR A 15 3.51 -21.59 -3.56
N GLY A 16 3.28 -21.21 -4.82
CA GLY A 16 1.94 -21.14 -5.42
C GLY A 16 1.33 -19.74 -5.49
N GLN A 17 2.08 -18.69 -5.15
CA GLN A 17 1.63 -17.30 -5.31
C GLN A 17 1.43 -16.92 -6.78
N SER A 18 0.27 -16.33 -7.10
CA SER A 18 0.04 -15.75 -8.43
C SER A 18 0.90 -14.50 -8.65
N ARG A 19 1.17 -14.17 -9.91
CA ARG A 19 1.90 -12.95 -10.29
C ARG A 19 1.13 -11.72 -9.82
N ALA A 20 -0.21 -11.73 -9.90
CA ALA A 20 -1.02 -10.63 -9.37
C ALA A 20 -0.86 -10.49 -7.85
N SER A 21 -0.93 -11.58 -7.09
CA SER A 21 -0.70 -11.55 -5.63
C SER A 21 0.70 -11.07 -5.25
N LYS A 22 1.71 -11.38 -6.07
CA LYS A 22 3.07 -10.86 -5.87
C LYS A 22 3.15 -9.33 -6.03
N THR A 23 2.41 -8.76 -6.99
CA THR A 23 2.33 -7.28 -7.10
C THR A 23 1.63 -6.65 -5.91
N VAL A 24 0.64 -7.33 -5.34
CA VAL A 24 -0.05 -6.89 -4.11
C VAL A 24 0.90 -6.92 -2.91
N GLU A 25 1.70 -7.97 -2.77
CA GLU A 25 2.75 -8.07 -1.75
C GLU A 25 3.77 -6.93 -1.85
N MET A 26 4.31 -6.67 -3.06
CA MET A 26 5.29 -5.60 -3.28
C MET A 26 4.74 -4.23 -2.90
N HIS A 27 3.49 -3.96 -3.25
CA HIS A 27 2.84 -2.71 -2.86
C HIS A 27 2.60 -2.64 -1.34
N GLY A 28 2.29 -3.76 -0.69
CA GLY A 28 2.21 -3.84 0.76
C GLY A 28 3.51 -3.46 1.45
N TRP A 29 4.65 -3.91 0.93
CA TRP A 29 5.97 -3.49 1.40
C TRP A 29 6.21 -1.99 1.25
N LEU A 30 5.79 -1.39 0.13
CA LEU A 30 5.90 0.07 -0.08
C LEU A 30 5.09 0.85 0.95
N ILE A 31 3.80 0.51 1.12
CA ILE A 31 2.93 1.15 2.12
C ILE A 31 3.47 0.96 3.54
N LEU A 32 3.97 -0.24 3.86
CA LEU A 32 4.55 -0.52 5.17
C LEU A 32 5.78 0.37 5.43
N ALA A 33 6.66 0.52 4.44
CA ALA A 33 7.83 1.40 4.54
C ALA A 33 7.41 2.86 4.72
N GLU A 34 6.40 3.34 3.99
CA GLU A 34 5.85 4.69 4.17
C GLU A 34 5.33 4.90 5.58
N GLY A 35 4.51 3.97 6.10
CA GLY A 35 4.01 4.03 7.48
C GLY A 35 5.14 4.09 8.51
N ILE A 36 6.18 3.27 8.35
CA ILE A 36 7.35 3.30 9.25
C ILE A 36 8.08 4.65 9.18
N LEU A 37 8.28 5.19 7.98
CA LEU A 37 8.96 6.49 7.80
C LEU A 37 8.16 7.64 8.43
N ILE A 38 6.83 7.67 8.25
CA ILE A 38 5.97 8.69 8.87
C ILE A 38 5.99 8.56 10.40
N PHE A 39 5.99 7.33 10.92
CA PHE A 39 6.02 7.10 12.36
C PHE A 39 7.33 7.55 13.01
N LEU A 40 8.47 7.28 12.36
CA LEU A 40 9.79 7.62 12.89
C LEU A 40 10.12 9.10 12.71
N PHE A 41 9.66 9.72 11.62
CA PHE A 41 10.05 11.07 11.20
C PHE A 41 8.84 11.99 10.94
N PRO A 42 7.92 12.18 11.91
CA PRO A 42 6.68 12.91 11.67
C PRO A 42 6.92 14.39 11.31
N GLU A 43 7.90 15.06 11.92
CA GLU A 43 8.25 16.46 11.62
C GLU A 43 8.78 16.63 10.21
N GLN A 44 9.64 15.72 9.75
CA GLN A 44 10.20 15.77 8.41
C GLN A 44 9.10 15.54 7.35
N VAL A 45 8.17 14.62 7.64
CA VAL A 45 7.01 14.40 6.77
C VAL A 45 6.06 15.60 6.79
N ALA A 46 5.79 16.21 7.95
CA ALA A 46 4.99 17.43 8.04
C ALA A 46 5.60 18.57 7.22
N LEU A 47 6.92 18.78 7.33
CA LEU A 47 7.64 19.77 6.54
C LEU A 47 7.54 19.47 5.04
N LEU A 48 7.70 18.20 4.63
CA LEU A 48 7.55 17.78 3.24
C LEU A 48 6.14 18.07 2.72
N LEU A 49 5.11 17.77 3.51
CA LEU A 49 3.71 18.03 3.23
C LEU A 49 3.31 19.51 3.36
N ARG A 50 4.25 20.39 3.77
CA ARG A 50 4.03 21.82 4.06
C ARG A 50 3.00 22.08 5.17
N PHE A 51 2.88 21.16 6.11
CA PHE A 51 2.31 21.50 7.40
C PHE A 51 3.25 22.46 8.14
N GLY A 52 2.66 23.34 8.97
CA GLY A 52 3.45 24.08 9.95
C GLY A 52 4.11 23.13 10.97
N PRO A 53 4.95 23.66 11.87
CA PRO A 53 5.50 22.87 12.97
C PRO A 53 4.40 22.11 13.68
N LEU A 54 4.58 20.81 13.89
CA LEU A 54 3.59 20.03 14.62
C LEU A 54 3.67 20.39 16.11
N ASP A 55 2.52 20.57 16.73
CA ASP A 55 2.42 20.54 18.19
C ASP A 55 2.44 19.09 18.68
N HIS A 56 2.38 18.90 19.99
CA HIS A 56 2.41 17.56 20.59
C HIS A 56 1.30 16.65 20.04
N ASP A 57 0.09 17.19 19.92
CA ASP A 57 -1.09 16.45 19.46
C ASP A 57 -1.01 16.13 17.97
N GLY A 58 -0.51 17.07 17.14
CA GLY A 58 -0.25 16.85 15.72
C GLY A 58 0.79 15.76 15.48
N SER A 59 1.88 15.74 16.25
CA SER A 59 2.90 14.69 16.17
C SER A 59 2.33 13.32 16.56
N MET A 60 1.51 13.27 17.61
CA MET A 60 0.83 12.04 18.03
C MET A 60 -0.18 11.56 16.97
N PHE A 61 -0.94 12.48 16.37
CA PHE A 61 -1.87 12.16 15.29
C PHE A 61 -1.15 11.57 14.08
N PHE A 62 -0.03 12.17 13.65
CA PHE A 62 0.79 11.64 12.55
C PHE A 62 1.25 10.21 12.84
N ARG A 63 1.66 9.91 14.07
CA ARG A 63 2.05 8.54 14.48
C ARG A 63 0.88 7.56 14.44
N VAL A 64 -0.31 7.97 14.86
CA VAL A 64 -1.51 7.13 14.79
C VAL A 64 -1.88 6.83 13.34
N VAL A 65 -1.86 7.84 12.47
CA VAL A 65 -2.05 7.67 11.02
C VAL A 65 -0.98 6.75 10.45
N ALA A 66 0.28 6.93 10.85
CA ALA A 66 1.39 6.09 10.41
C ALA A 66 1.23 4.62 10.81
N LEU A 67 0.73 4.34 12.02
CA LEU A 67 0.40 2.99 12.47
C LEU A 67 -0.73 2.38 11.64
N LEU A 68 -1.74 3.16 11.29
CA LEU A 68 -2.81 2.71 10.39
C LEU A 68 -2.26 2.36 9.01
N VAL A 69 -1.44 3.24 8.42
CA VAL A 69 -0.79 3.02 7.12
C VAL A 69 0.08 1.76 7.16
N ALA A 70 0.93 1.61 8.18
CA ALA A 70 1.75 0.42 8.35
C ALA A 70 0.90 -0.85 8.51
N GLY A 71 -0.21 -0.78 9.25
CA GLY A 71 -1.17 -1.87 9.39
C GLY A 71 -1.80 -2.29 8.07
N ILE A 72 -2.21 -1.31 7.24
CA ILE A 72 -2.71 -1.56 5.89
C ILE A 72 -1.62 -2.21 5.03
N GLY A 73 -0.39 -1.68 5.05
CA GLY A 73 0.75 -2.29 4.35
C GLY A 73 0.98 -3.75 4.73
N MET A 74 0.84 -4.08 6.01
CA MET A 74 0.92 -5.47 6.50
C MET A 74 -0.23 -6.34 5.99
N LEU A 75 -1.47 -5.82 5.93
CA LEU A 75 -2.60 -6.54 5.34
C LEU A 75 -2.35 -6.86 3.86
N TYR A 76 -1.85 -5.89 3.10
CA TYR A 76 -1.46 -6.08 1.70
C TYR A 76 -0.34 -7.11 1.55
N PHE A 77 0.71 -7.02 2.37
CA PHE A 77 1.81 -7.97 2.38
C PHE A 77 1.30 -9.40 2.64
N VAL A 78 0.63 -9.62 3.78
CA VAL A 78 0.14 -10.96 4.17
C VAL A 78 -0.85 -11.51 3.15
N SER A 79 -1.76 -10.68 2.65
CA SER A 79 -2.72 -11.08 1.63
C SER A 79 -2.05 -11.54 0.34
N GLY A 80 -1.04 -10.79 -0.12
CA GLY A 80 -0.23 -11.17 -1.27
C GLY A 80 0.46 -12.52 -1.03
N ARG A 81 1.05 -12.75 0.15
CA ARG A 81 1.67 -14.03 0.53
C ARG A 81 0.68 -15.19 0.56
N MET A 82 -0.54 -14.94 1.01
CA MET A 82 -1.61 -15.94 1.10
C MET A 82 -2.30 -16.22 -0.25
N ASN A 83 -1.93 -15.51 -1.32
CA ASN A 83 -2.59 -15.61 -2.62
C ASN A 83 -4.12 -15.40 -2.54
N ALA A 84 -4.56 -14.45 -1.72
CA ALA A 84 -5.98 -14.21 -1.48
C ALA A 84 -6.63 -13.49 -2.67
N GLU A 85 -7.18 -14.24 -3.63
CA GLU A 85 -7.75 -13.70 -4.88
C GLU A 85 -8.81 -12.61 -4.64
N GLY A 86 -9.69 -12.80 -3.65
CA GLY A 86 -10.71 -11.81 -3.29
C GLY A 86 -10.11 -10.48 -2.81
N PHE A 87 -8.97 -10.53 -2.12
CA PHE A 87 -8.26 -9.33 -1.70
C PHE A 87 -7.54 -8.68 -2.89
N VAL A 88 -6.91 -9.45 -3.78
CA VAL A 88 -6.32 -8.91 -5.01
C VAL A 88 -7.38 -8.13 -5.81
N PHE A 89 -8.58 -8.68 -5.95
CA PHE A 89 -9.69 -7.96 -6.58
C PHE A 89 -10.08 -6.68 -5.81
N ALA A 90 -10.17 -6.72 -4.49
CA ALA A 90 -10.43 -5.54 -3.67
C ALA A 90 -9.37 -4.44 -3.89
N THR A 91 -8.08 -4.80 -4.02
CA THR A 91 -7.02 -3.81 -4.31
C THR A 91 -7.16 -3.17 -5.70
N LEU A 92 -7.74 -3.87 -6.67
CA LEU A 92 -8.05 -3.31 -7.98
C LEU A 92 -9.21 -2.31 -7.92
N LEU A 93 -10.06 -2.36 -6.89
CA LEU A 93 -11.10 -1.38 -6.65
C LEU A 93 -10.59 -0.18 -5.83
N ASP A 94 -9.74 -0.44 -4.84
CA ASP A 94 -9.21 0.56 -3.90
C ASP A 94 -8.21 1.51 -4.58
N ARG A 95 -7.17 0.97 -5.22
CA ARG A 95 -6.04 1.76 -5.74
C ARG A 95 -6.40 2.83 -6.77
N PRO A 96 -7.34 2.63 -7.71
CA PRO A 96 -7.78 3.68 -8.63
C PRO A 96 -8.43 4.89 -7.96
N LEU A 97 -8.86 4.77 -6.70
CA LEU A 97 -9.43 5.88 -5.94
C LEU A 97 -8.36 6.83 -5.39
N GLY A 98 -7.11 6.35 -5.24
CA GLY A 98 -5.98 7.16 -4.76
C GLY A 98 -5.74 8.43 -5.59
N PRO A 99 -5.57 8.35 -6.92
CA PRO A 99 -5.32 9.54 -7.75
C PRO A 99 -6.44 10.61 -7.70
N PRO A 100 -7.74 10.27 -7.78
CA PRO A 100 -8.81 11.24 -7.54
C PRO A 100 -8.74 11.91 -6.16
N ILE A 101 -8.46 11.15 -5.10
CA ILE A 101 -8.31 11.69 -3.75
C ILE A 101 -7.13 12.68 -3.70
N MET A 102 -5.98 12.30 -4.25
CA MET A 102 -4.80 13.17 -4.31
C MET A 102 -5.06 14.45 -5.13
N ALA A 103 -5.79 14.35 -6.23
CA ALA A 103 -6.19 15.50 -7.05
C ALA A 103 -7.09 16.47 -6.26
N VAL A 104 -8.07 15.96 -5.50
CA VAL A 104 -8.93 16.79 -4.64
C VAL A 104 -8.13 17.46 -3.52
N LEU A 105 -7.20 16.74 -2.89
CA LEU A 105 -6.34 17.29 -1.83
C LEU A 105 -5.42 18.39 -2.34
N TRP A 106 -4.85 18.21 -3.54
CA TRP A 106 -4.06 19.23 -4.21
C TRP A 106 -4.90 20.45 -4.60
N TYR A 107 -6.06 20.24 -5.25
CA TYR A 107 -6.96 21.32 -5.64
C TYR A 107 -7.44 22.14 -4.43
N SER A 108 -7.62 21.48 -3.29
CA SER A 108 -8.00 22.13 -2.03
C SER A 108 -6.84 22.87 -1.33
N GLY A 109 -5.64 22.90 -1.90
CA GLY A 109 -4.46 23.52 -1.31
C GLY A 109 -3.88 22.79 -0.09
N LYS A 110 -4.34 21.56 0.19
CA LYS A 110 -3.91 20.78 1.38
C LYS A 110 -2.65 19.95 1.14
N LEU A 111 -2.31 19.70 -0.12
CA LEU A 111 -1.17 18.86 -0.51
C LEU A 111 -0.35 19.53 -1.60
N LEU A 112 0.97 19.40 -1.53
CA LEU A 112 1.87 19.86 -2.57
C LEU A 112 1.61 19.08 -3.88
N GLY A 113 1.50 19.79 -5.00
CA GLY A 113 1.20 19.16 -6.30
C GLY A 113 2.21 18.09 -6.72
N SER A 114 3.49 18.24 -6.40
CA SER A 114 4.50 17.22 -6.68
C SER A 114 4.32 15.95 -5.83
N LEU A 115 3.89 16.08 -4.57
CA LEU A 115 3.59 14.93 -3.71
C LEU A 115 2.29 14.26 -4.14
N ALA A 116 1.26 15.05 -4.44
CA ALA A 116 0.01 14.53 -5.01
C ALA A 116 0.28 13.74 -6.29
N LEU A 117 1.13 14.26 -7.17
CA LEU A 117 1.55 13.58 -8.40
C LEU A 117 2.36 12.31 -8.10
N LEU A 118 3.30 12.37 -7.16
CA LEU A 118 4.13 11.22 -6.77
C LEU A 118 3.25 10.04 -6.29
N PHE A 119 2.34 10.31 -5.34
CA PHE A 119 1.40 9.30 -4.84
C PHE A 119 0.45 8.81 -5.93
N ALA A 120 -0.10 9.71 -6.74
CA ALA A 120 -0.97 9.33 -7.85
C ALA A 120 -0.25 8.42 -8.87
N VAL A 121 1.00 8.73 -9.22
CA VAL A 121 1.80 7.90 -10.14
C VAL A 121 2.12 6.56 -9.50
N GLN A 122 2.52 6.54 -8.23
CA GLN A 122 2.76 5.30 -7.49
C GLN A 122 1.54 4.37 -7.52
N GLU A 123 0.35 4.91 -7.19
CA GLU A 123 -0.90 4.16 -7.21
C GLU A 123 -1.27 3.67 -8.61
N LEU A 124 -1.16 4.51 -9.63
CA LEU A 124 -1.48 4.14 -11.01
C LEU A 124 -0.55 3.09 -11.58
N VAL A 125 0.75 3.19 -11.30
CA VAL A 125 1.76 2.21 -11.75
C VAL A 125 1.51 0.87 -11.06
N SER A 126 1.33 0.89 -9.74
CA SER A 126 1.02 -0.31 -8.95
C SER A 126 -0.28 -0.98 -9.41
N PHE A 127 -1.35 -0.19 -9.57
CA PHE A 127 -2.64 -0.65 -10.07
C PHE A 127 -2.51 -1.26 -11.48
N SER A 128 -1.87 -0.56 -12.41
CA SER A 128 -1.73 -1.02 -13.80
C SER A 128 -0.96 -2.34 -13.85
N TRP A 129 0.08 -2.48 -13.04
CA TRP A 129 0.84 -3.72 -12.95
C TRP A 129 -0.03 -4.88 -12.41
N THR A 130 -0.74 -4.67 -11.31
CA THR A 130 -1.67 -5.68 -10.77
C THR A 130 -2.75 -6.04 -11.78
N LEU A 131 -3.35 -5.06 -12.46
CA LEU A 131 -4.40 -5.31 -13.45
C LEU A 131 -3.89 -6.10 -14.66
N LEU A 132 -2.72 -5.77 -15.19
CA LEU A 132 -2.14 -6.46 -16.34
C LEU A 132 -1.78 -7.90 -16.01
N THR A 133 -1.18 -8.14 -14.83
CA THR A 133 -0.86 -9.50 -14.36
C THR A 133 -2.11 -10.31 -14.10
N TRP A 134 -3.10 -9.75 -13.41
CA TRP A 134 -4.38 -10.39 -13.13
C TRP A 134 -5.13 -10.76 -14.43
N ARG A 135 -5.19 -9.85 -15.42
CA ARG A 135 -5.81 -10.14 -16.73
C ARG A 135 -5.07 -11.21 -17.53
N ALA A 136 -3.74 -11.28 -17.41
CA ALA A 136 -2.96 -12.32 -18.08
C ALA A 136 -3.23 -13.70 -17.47
N GLU A 137 -3.37 -13.78 -16.15
CA GLU A 137 -3.70 -15.01 -15.43
C GLU A 137 -5.13 -15.47 -15.68
N PHE A 138 -6.10 -14.54 -15.62
CA PHE A 138 -7.49 -14.83 -15.91
C PHE A 138 -7.68 -15.42 -17.32
N ARG A 139 -6.97 -14.87 -18.32
CA ARG A 139 -6.99 -15.40 -19.69
C ARG A 139 -6.35 -16.78 -19.82
N ARG A 140 -5.31 -17.07 -19.03
CA ARG A 140 -4.60 -18.36 -19.08
C ARG A 140 -5.40 -19.49 -18.43
N ASN A 141 -6.27 -19.18 -17.47
CA ASN A 141 -7.13 -20.17 -16.81
C ASN A 141 -8.41 -20.52 -17.59
N MET A 142 -8.74 -19.76 -18.64
CA MET A 142 -9.89 -20.01 -19.52
C MET A 142 -9.55 -20.77 -20.82
N VAL A 143 -8.27 -21.03 -21.08
CA VAL A 143 -7.75 -21.81 -22.22
C VAL A 143 -7.27 -23.16 -21.72
#